data_AF-A0A534L6F1-F1
#
_entry.id   AF-A0A534L6F1-F1
#
_cell.length_a   1.000
_cell.length_b   1.000
_cell.length_c   1.000
_cell.angle_alpha   90.00
_cell.angle_beta   90.00
_cell.angle_gamma   90.00
#
_symmetry.space_group_name_H-M   'P 1'
#
loop_
_entity.id
_entity.type
_entity.pdbx_description
1 polymer ?
#
loop_
_entity_poly.entity_id
_entity_poly.type
_entity_poly.pdbx_seq_one_letter_code
_entity_poly.pdbx_strand_id
1 'polypeptide(L)'
;GGTYAEELCLRAGVDKETRVKDLQDGQIDSLYTALNNIAVAIDQEKRPAVVLQEGRAIDATPIELRQYREMERREFPTFNEALSHFLTIAEPQVEVRDDVAAKFERRIAQQRETLQKLREEAMLLEAQAVFLYGHYAVLDELLRSIREGRPPPEEGQIKAIDRKTHMVTVAVGDFDAITLDYDKDVTANAQAFYDRRKDAQLKAQRVEEAIAKTREEMNAAKAKAVKAAKKPRIKATKAMWFEAYRWTFSADGLLILGGRDARTNDQLVKKHLKEGDRYAHADIHGAPSTVIKDGARAPETTLREACEFALAYSKAWSAGLASGSAYWVLPEQVSKQAESGEFLPRGAFVIRGKRNYLHDLPVRLAIGEVEIEGHRKVMGGPVAAVGARSKRYVVLAPGKEDREELAKRLAASFEVPIEEITRAMPPGKVQVVEQHGVELKARGT
;
A
#
# COMPACT_ATOMS: atom_id res chain seq x y z
N GLY A 1 5.01 -29.52 -10.82
CA GLY A 1 6.33 -29.84 -10.25
C GLY A 1 7.23 -28.69 -10.58
N GLY A 2 7.98 -28.17 -9.59
CA GLY A 2 8.83 -27.00 -9.81
C GLY A 2 10.22 -27.34 -10.37
N THR A 3 11.11 -26.36 -10.30
CA THR A 3 12.53 -26.39 -10.74
C THR A 3 13.30 -27.68 -10.40
N TYR A 4 13.09 -28.27 -9.21
CA TYR A 4 13.79 -29.50 -8.81
C TYR A 4 13.18 -30.78 -9.37
N ALA A 5 11.90 -30.77 -9.71
CA ALA A 5 11.26 -31.92 -10.36
C ALA A 5 11.76 -32.06 -11.81
N GLU A 6 11.94 -30.94 -12.51
CA GLU A 6 12.54 -30.93 -13.85
C GLU A 6 14.01 -31.35 -13.83
N GLU A 7 14.79 -30.84 -12.85
CA GLU A 7 16.17 -31.28 -12.64
C GLU A 7 16.26 -32.80 -12.35
N LEU A 8 15.32 -33.33 -11.56
CA LEU A 8 15.28 -34.76 -11.22
C LEU A 8 15.12 -35.62 -12.48
N CYS A 9 14.11 -35.30 -13.30
CA CYS A 9 13.87 -35.98 -14.57
C CYS A 9 15.09 -35.90 -15.49
N LEU A 10 15.71 -34.71 -15.57
CA LEU A 10 16.89 -34.47 -16.40
C LEU A 10 18.13 -35.25 -15.93
N ARG A 11 18.33 -35.42 -14.62
CA ARG A 11 19.41 -36.25 -14.06
C ARG A 11 19.16 -37.75 -14.28
N ALA A 12 17.90 -38.16 -14.21
CA ALA A 12 17.49 -39.56 -14.41
C ALA A 12 17.39 -39.96 -15.90
N GLY A 13 17.49 -38.99 -16.83
CA GLY A 13 17.32 -39.26 -18.26
C GLY A 13 15.88 -39.63 -18.65
N VAL A 14 14.90 -39.21 -17.85
CA VAL A 14 13.47 -39.47 -18.07
C VAL A 14 12.83 -38.21 -18.62
N ASP A 15 12.04 -38.33 -19.70
CA ASP A 15 11.28 -37.21 -20.23
C ASP A 15 10.19 -36.78 -19.22
N LYS A 16 10.11 -35.48 -18.94
CA LYS A 16 9.16 -34.92 -17.96
C LYS A 16 7.70 -35.07 -18.37
N GLU A 17 7.42 -35.28 -19.65
CA GLU A 17 6.06 -35.54 -20.17
C GLU A 17 5.65 -37.02 -20.10
N THR A 18 6.56 -37.91 -19.67
CA THR A 18 6.26 -39.35 -19.51
C THR A 18 5.18 -39.55 -18.46
N ARG A 19 4.11 -40.26 -18.83
CA ARG A 19 3.04 -40.57 -17.87
C ARG A 19 3.52 -41.61 -16.87
N VAL A 20 3.11 -41.48 -15.62
CA VAL A 20 3.52 -42.37 -14.51
C VAL A 20 3.28 -43.85 -14.81
N LYS A 21 2.18 -44.16 -15.50
CA LYS A 21 1.80 -45.54 -15.89
C LYS A 21 2.71 -46.17 -16.95
N ASP A 22 3.46 -45.35 -17.67
CA ASP A 22 4.33 -45.76 -18.78
C ASP A 22 5.81 -45.80 -18.34
N LEU A 23 6.09 -45.54 -17.04
CA LEU A 23 7.43 -45.63 -16.45
C LEU A 23 7.81 -47.08 -16.19
N GLN A 24 9.05 -47.44 -16.55
CA GLN A 24 9.64 -48.74 -16.26
C GLN A 24 10.34 -48.72 -14.90
N ASP A 25 10.46 -49.89 -14.24
CA ASP A 25 11.11 -50.02 -12.93
C ASP A 25 12.53 -49.43 -12.91
N GLY A 26 13.32 -49.63 -13.98
CA GLY A 26 14.66 -49.04 -14.08
C GLY A 26 14.67 -47.50 -14.18
N GLN A 27 13.62 -46.90 -14.72
CA GLN A 27 13.46 -45.43 -14.75
C GLN A 27 13.06 -44.90 -13.37
N ILE A 28 12.25 -45.65 -12.63
CA ILE A 28 11.87 -45.34 -11.24
C ILE A 28 13.12 -45.38 -10.34
N ASP A 29 13.95 -46.42 -10.47
CA ASP A 29 15.21 -46.53 -9.73
C ASP A 29 16.17 -45.38 -10.07
N SER A 30 16.21 -44.97 -11.35
CA SER A 30 17.04 -43.85 -11.80
C SER A 30 16.57 -42.51 -11.21
N LEU A 31 15.25 -42.30 -11.11
CA LEU A 31 14.67 -41.13 -10.43
C LEU A 31 14.97 -41.14 -8.93
N TYR A 32 14.84 -42.29 -8.26
CA TYR A 32 15.16 -42.41 -6.83
C TYR A 32 16.65 -42.13 -6.56
N THR A 33 17.53 -42.66 -7.41
CA THR A 33 18.97 -42.41 -7.36
C THR A 33 19.27 -40.92 -7.58
N ALA A 34 18.66 -40.29 -8.57
CA ALA A 34 18.83 -38.87 -8.83
C ALA A 34 18.37 -37.98 -7.66
N LEU A 35 17.28 -38.36 -6.97
CA LEU A 35 16.78 -37.66 -5.79
C LEU A 35 17.78 -37.72 -4.64
N ASN A 36 18.32 -38.91 -4.36
CA ASN A 36 19.33 -39.09 -3.32
C ASN A 36 20.60 -38.32 -3.63
N ASN A 37 21.04 -38.31 -4.89
CA ASN A 37 22.21 -37.53 -5.31
C ASN A 37 22.00 -36.02 -5.12
N ILE A 38 20.81 -35.49 -5.39
CA ILE A 38 20.46 -34.09 -5.12
C ILE A 38 20.51 -33.81 -3.60
N ALA A 39 19.93 -34.69 -2.79
CA ALA A 39 19.93 -34.53 -1.33
C ALA A 39 21.35 -34.53 -0.74
N VAL A 40 22.21 -35.44 -1.21
CA VAL A 40 23.63 -35.49 -0.82
C VAL A 40 24.38 -34.23 -1.25
N ALA A 41 24.18 -33.76 -2.48
CA ALA A 41 24.83 -32.53 -2.97
C ALA A 41 24.44 -31.30 -2.15
N ILE A 42 23.18 -31.21 -1.70
CA ILE A 42 22.70 -30.10 -0.84
C ILE A 42 23.40 -30.13 0.53
N ASP A 43 23.70 -31.31 1.07
CA ASP A 43 24.34 -31.44 2.38
C ASP A 43 25.88 -31.30 2.31
N GLN A 44 26.52 -31.86 1.27
CA GLN A 44 27.97 -32.01 1.22
C GLN A 44 28.67 -31.02 0.27
N GLU A 45 28.11 -30.76 -0.91
CA GLU A 45 28.81 -29.98 -1.94
C GLU A 45 28.56 -28.47 -1.83
N LYS A 46 27.36 -28.07 -1.37
CA LYS A 46 26.96 -26.70 -1.03
C LYS A 46 27.61 -25.64 -1.94
N ARG A 47 27.18 -25.59 -3.20
CA ARG A 47 27.60 -24.57 -4.19
C ARG A 47 26.47 -23.58 -4.46
N PRO A 48 26.17 -22.67 -3.52
CA PRO A 48 25.09 -21.74 -3.69
C PRO A 48 25.46 -20.69 -4.74
N ALA A 49 24.55 -20.45 -5.69
CA ALA A 49 24.78 -19.51 -6.77
C ALA A 49 23.48 -18.81 -7.16
N VAL A 50 23.61 -17.61 -7.70
CA VAL A 50 22.54 -16.91 -8.42
C VAL A 50 22.73 -17.16 -9.90
N VAL A 51 21.66 -17.62 -10.56
CA VAL A 51 21.62 -17.85 -12.01
C VAL A 51 21.14 -16.58 -12.69
N LEU A 52 21.87 -16.17 -13.73
CA LEU A 52 21.67 -14.94 -14.48
C LEU A 52 21.38 -15.29 -15.95
N GLN A 53 20.36 -14.65 -16.52
CA GLN A 53 20.04 -14.68 -17.94
C GLN A 53 20.00 -13.25 -18.47
N GLU A 54 20.85 -12.91 -19.44
CA GLU A 54 20.95 -11.56 -20.02
C GLU A 54 21.10 -10.46 -18.95
N GLY A 55 21.91 -10.73 -17.90
CA GLY A 55 22.13 -9.83 -16.77
C GLY A 55 20.99 -9.75 -15.75
N ARG A 56 19.91 -10.54 -15.90
CA ARG A 56 18.80 -10.62 -14.93
C ARG A 56 18.89 -11.88 -14.07
N ALA A 57 18.71 -11.73 -12.76
CA ALA A 57 18.69 -12.86 -11.84
C ALA A 57 17.38 -13.63 -11.97
N ILE A 58 17.46 -14.91 -12.34
CA ILE A 58 16.29 -15.77 -12.61
C ILE A 58 16.04 -16.80 -11.51
N ASP A 59 17.09 -17.26 -10.81
CA ASP A 59 16.96 -18.19 -9.70
C ASP A 59 18.14 -18.09 -8.72
N ALA A 60 17.95 -18.57 -7.50
CA ALA A 60 19.01 -18.85 -6.52
C ALA A 60 18.99 -20.34 -6.19
N THR A 61 20.09 -21.03 -6.46
CA THR A 61 20.19 -22.47 -6.25
C THR A 61 21.23 -22.78 -5.17
N PRO A 62 21.01 -23.76 -4.27
CA PRO A 62 21.96 -24.19 -3.25
C PRO A 62 23.03 -25.16 -3.81
N ILE A 63 22.73 -25.77 -4.95
CA ILE A 63 23.61 -26.68 -5.70
C ILE A 63 23.58 -26.31 -7.18
N GLU A 64 24.51 -26.87 -7.94
CA GLU A 64 24.47 -26.79 -9.39
C GLU A 64 23.33 -27.63 -9.97
N LEU A 65 22.50 -26.99 -10.79
CA LEU A 65 21.41 -27.63 -11.53
C LEU A 65 21.80 -27.71 -13.01
N ARG A 66 21.69 -28.90 -13.60
CA ARG A 66 22.03 -29.16 -15.01
C ARG A 66 21.16 -28.37 -15.97
N GLN A 67 19.91 -28.07 -15.60
CA GLN A 67 19.02 -27.24 -16.41
C GLN A 67 19.51 -25.79 -16.60
N TYR A 68 20.48 -25.33 -15.80
CA TYR A 68 21.07 -23.99 -15.88
C TYR A 68 22.53 -23.99 -16.34
N ARG A 69 23.00 -25.09 -16.95
CA ARG A 69 24.42 -25.27 -17.30
C ARG A 69 24.97 -24.22 -18.28
N GLU A 70 24.11 -23.69 -19.16
CA GLU A 70 24.48 -22.70 -20.19
C GLU A 70 24.25 -21.25 -19.72
N MET A 71 23.78 -21.06 -18.50
CA MET A 71 23.46 -19.74 -17.95
C MET A 71 24.62 -19.17 -17.15
N GLU A 72 24.71 -17.84 -17.08
CA GLU A 72 25.72 -17.18 -16.27
C GLU A 72 25.43 -17.42 -14.78
N ARG A 73 26.46 -17.74 -14.00
CA ARG A 73 26.31 -18.08 -12.59
C ARG A 73 27.26 -17.27 -11.73
N ARG A 74 26.74 -16.75 -10.62
CA ARG A 74 27.52 -16.06 -9.62
C ARG A 74 27.47 -16.82 -8.31
N GLU A 75 28.61 -17.37 -7.89
CA GLU A 75 28.72 -18.15 -6.66
C GLU A 75 28.73 -17.27 -5.41
N PHE A 76 28.24 -17.83 -4.31
CA PHE A 76 28.20 -17.21 -2.99
C PHE A 76 28.74 -18.15 -1.91
N PRO A 77 29.16 -17.62 -0.75
CA PRO A 77 29.57 -18.43 0.39
C PRO A 77 28.43 -19.26 1.01
N THR A 78 27.21 -18.71 1.02
CA THR A 78 26.04 -19.36 1.63
C THR A 78 24.79 -19.23 0.76
N PHE A 79 23.87 -20.18 0.87
CA PHE A 79 22.59 -20.11 0.16
C PHE A 79 21.76 -18.90 0.61
N ASN A 80 21.83 -18.50 1.87
CA ASN A 80 21.18 -17.29 2.36
C ASN A 80 21.73 -16.02 1.70
N GLU A 81 23.04 -15.95 1.45
CA GLU A 81 23.65 -14.83 0.72
C GLU A 81 23.24 -14.83 -0.75
N ALA A 82 23.25 -16.00 -1.41
CA ALA A 82 22.75 -16.15 -2.77
C ALA A 82 21.28 -15.72 -2.87
N LEU A 83 20.42 -16.16 -1.94
CA LEU A 83 19.01 -15.82 -1.89
C LEU A 83 18.81 -14.33 -1.60
N SER A 84 19.58 -13.74 -0.67
CA SER A 84 19.48 -12.31 -0.38
C SER A 84 19.93 -11.46 -1.56
N HIS A 85 20.96 -11.87 -2.28
CA HIS A 85 21.44 -11.19 -3.48
C HIS A 85 20.46 -11.36 -4.65
N PHE A 86 19.90 -12.55 -4.83
CA PHE A 86 18.79 -12.80 -5.75
C PHE A 86 17.62 -11.88 -5.43
N LEU A 87 17.12 -11.81 -4.19
CA LEU A 87 16.03 -10.90 -3.80
C LEU A 87 16.38 -9.40 -3.95
N THR A 88 17.67 -9.06 -4.03
CA THR A 88 18.14 -7.67 -4.22
C THR A 88 18.20 -7.29 -5.70
N ILE A 89 18.57 -8.23 -6.59
CA ILE A 89 18.78 -7.99 -8.03
C ILE A 89 17.64 -8.51 -8.89
N ALA A 90 16.96 -9.57 -8.47
CA ALA A 90 15.58 -9.85 -8.84
C ALA A 90 14.75 -8.75 -8.18
N GLU A 91 14.86 -7.53 -8.71
CA GLU A 91 13.97 -6.46 -8.37
C GLU A 91 12.54 -7.01 -8.44
N PRO A 92 11.66 -6.73 -7.45
CA PRO A 92 10.24 -6.78 -7.67
C PRO A 92 9.88 -5.62 -8.62
N GLN A 93 10.29 -5.74 -9.88
CA GLN A 93 9.71 -5.00 -10.95
C GLN A 93 8.30 -5.57 -11.15
N VAL A 94 7.31 -4.82 -10.67
CA VAL A 94 5.98 -4.77 -11.27
C VAL A 94 5.03 -5.94 -10.95
N GLU A 95 4.51 -6.00 -9.72
CA GLU A 95 3.13 -6.50 -9.53
C GLU A 95 2.21 -5.34 -9.12
N VAL A 96 2.64 -4.50 -8.18
CA VAL A 96 1.84 -3.34 -7.74
C VAL A 96 1.78 -2.22 -8.79
N ARG A 97 2.75 -2.17 -9.73
CA ARG A 97 2.75 -1.19 -10.84
C ARG A 97 1.76 -1.55 -11.94
N ASP A 98 1.50 -2.84 -12.16
CA ASP A 98 0.62 -3.29 -13.23
C ASP A 98 -0.85 -3.06 -12.89
N ASP A 99 -1.26 -3.21 -11.64
CA ASP A 99 -2.69 -3.14 -11.32
C ASP A 99 -3.26 -1.71 -11.48
N VAL A 100 -2.48 -0.70 -11.10
CA VAL A 100 -2.87 0.71 -11.27
C VAL A 100 -2.78 1.13 -12.74
N ALA A 101 -1.72 0.73 -13.45
CA ALA A 101 -1.55 1.05 -14.87
C ALA A 101 -2.61 0.36 -15.74
N ALA A 102 -2.92 -0.91 -15.46
CA ALA A 102 -3.93 -1.70 -16.17
C ALA A 102 -5.31 -1.07 -16.08
N LYS A 103 -5.68 -0.46 -14.94
CA LYS A 103 -6.96 0.25 -14.80
C LYS A 103 -7.05 1.45 -15.75
N PHE A 104 -6.00 2.26 -15.85
CA PHE A 104 -5.96 3.40 -16.77
C PHE A 104 -5.90 2.93 -18.23
N GLU A 105 -5.16 1.87 -18.53
CA GLU A 105 -5.06 1.31 -19.88
C GLU A 105 -6.40 0.72 -20.37
N ARG A 106 -7.14 -0.01 -19.51
CA ARG A 106 -8.50 -0.47 -19.81
C ARG A 106 -9.44 0.70 -20.12
N ARG A 107 -9.37 1.78 -19.33
CA ARG A 107 -10.19 3.00 -19.57
C ARG A 107 -9.84 3.67 -20.90
N ILE A 108 -8.55 3.80 -21.22
CA ILE A 108 -8.08 4.37 -22.49
C ILE A 108 -8.52 3.49 -23.66
N ALA A 109 -8.46 2.16 -23.53
CA ALA A 109 -8.93 1.24 -24.56
C ALA A 109 -10.42 1.44 -24.89
N GLN A 110 -11.26 1.54 -23.86
CA GLN A 110 -12.70 1.79 -24.05
C GLN A 110 -13.00 3.16 -24.69
N GLN A 111 -12.25 4.20 -24.30
CA GLN A 111 -12.37 5.52 -24.92
C GLN A 111 -11.91 5.51 -26.39
N ARG A 112 -10.86 4.76 -26.73
CA ARG A 112 -10.38 4.59 -28.11
C ARG A 112 -11.39 3.87 -28.99
N GLU A 113 -12.04 2.84 -28.48
CA GLU A 113 -13.11 2.14 -29.22
C GLU A 113 -14.28 3.11 -29.51
N THR A 114 -14.65 3.93 -28.53
CA THR A 114 -15.69 4.96 -28.71
C THR A 114 -15.28 6.00 -29.76
N LEU A 115 -14.03 6.46 -29.72
CA LEU A 115 -13.47 7.40 -30.70
C LEU A 115 -13.49 6.80 -32.11
N GLN A 116 -13.13 5.52 -32.25
CA GLN A 116 -13.17 4.84 -33.54
C GLN A 116 -14.58 4.81 -34.12
N LYS A 117 -15.59 4.41 -33.32
CA LYS A 117 -17.00 4.40 -33.76
C LYS A 117 -17.50 5.78 -34.20
N LEU A 118 -17.15 6.83 -33.46
CA LEU A 118 -17.51 8.21 -33.82
C LEU A 118 -16.86 8.67 -35.12
N ARG A 119 -15.62 8.25 -35.39
CA ARG A 119 -14.91 8.55 -36.64
C ARG A 119 -15.50 7.79 -37.82
N GLU A 120 -15.81 6.51 -37.64
CA GLU A 120 -16.51 5.68 -38.65
C GLU A 120 -17.89 6.26 -38.97
N GLU A 121 -18.66 6.68 -37.95
CA GLU A 121 -19.94 7.37 -38.13
C GLU A 121 -19.79 8.68 -38.93
N ALA A 122 -18.80 9.52 -38.58
CA ALA A 122 -18.56 10.77 -39.29
C ALA A 122 -18.18 10.54 -40.76
N MET A 123 -17.38 9.50 -41.04
CA MET A 123 -16.99 9.11 -42.40
C MET A 123 -18.19 8.62 -43.21
N LEU A 124 -19.06 7.82 -42.60
CA LEU A 124 -20.29 7.32 -43.23
C LEU A 124 -21.25 8.46 -43.56
N LEU A 125 -21.47 9.39 -42.62
CA LEU A 125 -22.33 10.57 -42.82
C LEU A 125 -21.80 11.47 -43.94
N GLU A 126 -20.48 11.64 -44.03
CA GLU A 126 -19.85 12.38 -45.13
C GLU A 126 -20.06 11.69 -46.48
N ALA A 127 -19.86 10.36 -46.53
CA ALA A 127 -20.08 9.60 -47.76
C ALA A 127 -21.55 9.65 -48.20
N GLN A 128 -22.51 9.56 -47.27
CA GLN A 128 -23.94 9.71 -47.55
C GLN A 128 -24.27 11.11 -48.08
N ALA A 129 -23.74 12.18 -47.46
CA ALA A 129 -23.96 13.55 -47.92
C ALA A 129 -23.43 13.77 -49.34
N VAL A 130 -22.22 13.30 -49.64
CA VAL A 130 -21.62 13.39 -50.99
C VAL A 130 -22.44 12.58 -52.00
N PHE A 131 -22.90 11.40 -51.63
CA PHE A 131 -23.74 10.55 -52.48
C PHE A 131 -25.06 11.22 -52.85
N LEU A 132 -25.70 11.90 -51.89
CA LEU A 132 -26.93 12.65 -52.12
C LEU A 132 -26.76 13.74 -53.18
N TYR A 133 -25.65 14.50 -53.13
CA TYR A 133 -25.35 15.51 -54.15
C TYR A 133 -25.04 14.89 -55.51
N GLY A 134 -24.34 13.74 -55.54
CA GLY A 134 -24.03 13.02 -56.78
C GLY A 134 -25.27 12.46 -57.49
N HIS A 135 -26.32 12.11 -56.74
CA HIS A 135 -27.55 11.50 -57.26
C HIS A 135 -28.78 12.38 -57.05
N TYR A 136 -28.60 13.70 -57.08
CA TYR A 136 -29.64 14.68 -56.74
C TYR A 136 -30.94 14.45 -57.53
N ALA A 137 -30.85 14.29 -58.85
CA ALA A 137 -32.03 14.16 -59.72
C ALA A 137 -32.87 12.92 -59.42
N VAL A 138 -32.22 11.78 -59.17
CA VAL A 138 -32.87 10.50 -58.87
C VAL A 138 -33.53 10.55 -57.49
N LEU A 139 -32.83 11.10 -56.50
CA LEU A 139 -33.33 11.22 -55.14
C LEU A 139 -34.44 12.26 -55.01
N ASP A 140 -34.38 13.37 -55.73
CA ASP A 140 -35.43 14.40 -55.71
C ASP A 140 -36.75 13.86 -56.27
N GLU A 141 -36.69 13.14 -57.40
CA GLU A 141 -37.86 12.47 -57.98
C GLU A 141 -38.40 11.37 -57.05
N LEU A 142 -37.52 10.63 -56.37
CA LEU A 142 -37.93 9.62 -55.37
C LEU A 142 -38.64 10.26 -54.17
N LEU A 143 -38.10 11.35 -53.60
CA LEU A 143 -38.74 12.03 -52.47
C LEU A 143 -40.07 12.67 -52.90
N ARG A 144 -40.14 13.18 -54.14
CA ARG A 144 -41.38 13.71 -54.72
C ARG A 144 -42.41 12.62 -54.98
N SER A 145 -42.03 11.47 -55.51
CA SER A 145 -42.94 10.35 -55.77
C SER A 145 -43.57 9.84 -54.47
N ILE A 146 -42.79 9.76 -53.39
CA ILE A 146 -43.26 9.37 -52.06
C ILE A 146 -44.27 10.39 -51.51
N ARG A 147 -43.99 11.69 -51.63
CA ARG A 147 -44.91 12.77 -51.21
C ARG A 147 -46.23 12.76 -51.99
N GLU A 148 -46.15 12.52 -53.29
CA GLU A 148 -47.32 12.54 -54.19
C GLU A 148 -48.05 11.18 -54.25
N GLY A 149 -47.58 10.15 -53.54
CA GLY A 149 -48.19 8.81 -53.51
C GLY A 149 -48.04 8.02 -54.80
N ARG A 150 -47.04 8.35 -55.64
CA ARG A 150 -46.71 7.67 -56.90
C ARG A 150 -45.73 6.51 -56.67
N PRO A 151 -45.71 5.49 -57.55
CA PRO A 151 -44.68 4.45 -57.49
C PRO A 151 -43.29 5.08 -57.62
N PRO A 152 -42.30 4.65 -56.82
CA PRO A 152 -40.94 5.17 -56.89
C PRO A 152 -40.25 4.76 -58.20
N PRO A 153 -39.22 5.52 -58.64
CA PRO A 153 -38.41 5.17 -59.81
C PRO A 153 -37.68 3.83 -59.61
N GLU A 154 -37.41 3.09 -60.69
CA GLU A 154 -36.79 1.74 -60.68
C GLU A 154 -35.39 1.71 -60.03
N GLU A 155 -34.71 2.87 -59.97
CA GLU A 155 -33.32 3.01 -59.52
C GLU A 155 -33.17 3.09 -57.98
N GLY A 156 -34.28 3.18 -57.22
CA GLY A 156 -34.24 3.27 -55.76
C GLY A 156 -35.21 2.31 -55.07
N GLN A 157 -34.68 1.34 -54.32
CA GLN A 157 -35.50 0.39 -53.57
C GLN A 157 -35.85 0.95 -52.19
N ILE A 158 -37.13 1.24 -51.95
CA ILE A 158 -37.61 1.64 -50.62
C ILE A 158 -37.60 0.41 -49.70
N LYS A 159 -36.81 0.47 -48.62
CA LYS A 159 -36.75 -0.58 -47.58
C LYS A 159 -37.77 -0.35 -46.47
N ALA A 160 -38.00 0.90 -46.06
CA ALA A 160 -38.98 1.23 -45.03
C ALA A 160 -39.48 2.67 -45.19
N ILE A 161 -40.73 2.93 -44.79
CA ILE A 161 -41.30 4.28 -44.70
C ILE A 161 -41.93 4.44 -43.32
N ASP A 162 -41.45 5.40 -42.54
CA ASP A 162 -42.08 5.82 -41.29
C ASP A 162 -42.81 7.15 -41.52
N ARG A 163 -44.13 7.05 -41.63
CA ARG A 163 -45.02 8.21 -41.84
C ARG A 163 -45.23 9.06 -40.58
N LYS A 164 -44.83 8.58 -39.39
CA LYS A 164 -44.93 9.38 -38.15
C LYS A 164 -43.74 10.33 -38.01
N THR A 165 -42.57 9.90 -38.44
CA THR A 165 -41.34 10.68 -38.40
C THR A 165 -40.97 11.32 -39.73
N HIS A 166 -41.79 11.08 -40.78
CA HIS A 166 -41.58 11.55 -42.14
C HIS A 166 -40.27 11.05 -42.77
N MET A 167 -39.80 9.87 -42.35
CA MET A 167 -38.54 9.28 -42.80
C MET A 167 -38.77 8.13 -43.79
N VAL A 168 -37.98 8.08 -44.86
CA VAL A 168 -37.87 6.97 -45.79
C VAL A 168 -36.47 6.38 -45.71
N THR A 169 -36.35 5.05 -45.61
CA THR A 169 -35.08 4.34 -45.77
C THR A 169 -35.03 3.73 -47.15
N VAL A 170 -34.03 4.13 -47.94
CA VAL A 170 -33.83 3.71 -49.32
C VAL A 170 -32.49 2.98 -49.49
N ALA A 171 -32.47 1.99 -50.36
CA ALA A 171 -31.25 1.38 -50.89
C ALA A 171 -31.03 1.92 -52.31
N VAL A 172 -29.92 2.63 -52.51
CA VAL A 172 -29.60 3.32 -53.77
C VAL A 172 -28.09 3.27 -53.97
N GLY A 173 -27.65 2.83 -55.16
CA GLY A 173 -26.23 2.70 -55.50
C GLY A 173 -25.47 1.79 -54.53
N ASP A 174 -24.37 2.30 -53.97
CA ASP A 174 -23.49 1.55 -53.06
C ASP A 174 -23.99 1.51 -51.60
N PHE A 175 -25.10 2.19 -51.29
CA PHE A 175 -25.63 2.25 -49.93
C PHE A 175 -26.84 1.34 -49.77
N ASP A 176 -26.69 0.35 -48.90
CA ASP A 176 -27.77 -0.57 -48.52
C ASP A 176 -28.90 0.12 -47.74
N ALA A 177 -28.61 1.19 -47.00
CA ALA A 177 -29.64 1.92 -46.27
C ALA A 177 -29.21 3.38 -46.06
N ILE A 178 -29.96 4.30 -46.66
CA ILE A 178 -29.91 5.73 -46.39
C ILE A 178 -31.28 6.18 -45.91
N THR A 179 -31.35 6.80 -44.74
CA THR A 179 -32.60 7.34 -44.20
C THR A 179 -32.71 8.83 -44.50
N LEU A 180 -33.75 9.21 -45.23
CA LEU A 180 -34.02 10.58 -45.71
C LEU A 180 -35.37 11.05 -45.18
N ASP A 181 -35.49 12.34 -44.92
CA ASP A 181 -36.75 13.01 -44.63
C ASP A 181 -37.43 13.36 -45.97
N TYR A 182 -38.59 12.74 -46.25
CA TYR A 182 -39.25 12.92 -47.54
C TYR A 182 -40.04 14.23 -47.66
N ASP A 183 -40.27 14.96 -46.55
CA ASP A 183 -40.89 16.29 -46.61
C ASP A 183 -39.88 17.37 -47.00
N LYS A 184 -38.59 17.09 -46.83
CA LYS A 184 -37.47 17.96 -47.18
C LYS A 184 -36.91 17.65 -48.57
N ASP A 185 -36.21 18.63 -49.14
CA ASP A 185 -35.46 18.44 -50.37
C ASP A 185 -34.14 17.68 -50.13
N VAL A 186 -33.50 17.26 -51.22
CA VAL A 186 -32.22 16.53 -51.16
C VAL A 186 -31.14 17.39 -50.50
N THR A 187 -31.15 18.71 -50.75
CA THR A 187 -30.18 19.66 -50.16
C THR A 187 -30.29 19.73 -48.63
N ALA A 188 -31.50 19.86 -48.08
CA ALA A 188 -31.70 19.90 -46.63
C ALA A 188 -31.38 18.55 -45.98
N ASN A 189 -31.66 17.43 -46.65
CA ASN A 189 -31.24 16.11 -46.17
C ASN A 189 -29.71 15.96 -46.15
N ALA A 190 -29.02 16.41 -47.20
CA ALA A 190 -27.57 16.39 -47.24
C ALA A 190 -26.95 17.31 -46.18
N GLN A 191 -27.55 18.48 -45.95
CA GLN A 191 -27.14 19.39 -44.88
C GLN A 191 -27.32 18.76 -43.50
N ALA A 192 -28.41 18.04 -43.26
CA ALA A 192 -28.63 17.32 -42.01
C ALA A 192 -27.55 16.25 -41.75
N PHE A 193 -27.06 15.57 -42.79
CA PHE A 193 -25.91 14.67 -42.65
C PHE A 193 -24.60 15.41 -42.32
N TYR A 194 -24.35 16.58 -42.91
CA TYR A 194 -23.20 17.41 -42.54
C TYR A 194 -23.27 17.95 -41.11
N ASP A 195 -24.45 18.36 -40.66
CA ASP A 195 -24.65 18.83 -39.29
C ASP A 195 -24.41 17.69 -38.28
N ARG A 196 -24.95 16.49 -38.56
CA ARG A 196 -24.70 15.28 -37.76
C ARG A 196 -23.22 14.88 -37.77
N ARG A 197 -22.54 15.00 -38.92
CA ARG A 197 -21.09 14.76 -39.04
C ARG A 197 -20.32 15.72 -38.14
N LYS A 198 -20.65 17.02 -38.17
CA LYS A 198 -20.01 18.04 -37.33
C LYS A 198 -20.20 17.72 -35.85
N ASP A 199 -21.39 17.28 -35.45
CA ASP A 199 -21.66 16.85 -34.08
C ASP A 199 -20.86 15.61 -33.68
N ALA A 200 -20.74 14.60 -34.57
CA ALA A 200 -19.92 13.42 -34.36
C ALA A 200 -18.42 13.78 -34.22
N GLN A 201 -17.92 14.71 -35.04
CA GLN A 201 -16.56 15.23 -34.96
C GLN A 201 -16.29 16.00 -33.66
N LEU A 202 -17.22 16.85 -33.22
CA LEU A 202 -17.11 17.54 -31.93
C LEU A 202 -17.09 16.56 -30.75
N LYS A 203 -17.92 15.51 -30.80
CA LYS A 203 -17.89 14.42 -29.81
C LYS A 203 -16.56 13.67 -29.84
N ALA A 204 -16.03 13.36 -31.02
CA ALA A 204 -14.72 12.71 -31.19
C ALA A 204 -13.59 13.55 -30.57
N GLN A 205 -13.56 14.85 -30.83
CA GLN A 205 -12.58 15.77 -30.25
C GLN A 205 -12.61 15.77 -28.71
N ARG A 206 -13.81 15.82 -28.10
CA ARG A 206 -13.96 15.74 -26.64
C ARG A 206 -13.44 14.41 -26.07
N VAL A 207 -13.63 13.31 -26.80
CA VAL A 207 -13.11 11.99 -26.39
C VAL A 207 -11.58 11.96 -26.49
N GLU A 208 -10.98 12.58 -27.51
CA GLU A 208 -9.53 12.71 -27.62
C GLU A 208 -8.91 13.50 -26.45
N GLU A 209 -9.51 14.63 -26.09
CA GLU A 209 -9.10 15.43 -24.93
C GLU A 209 -9.20 14.61 -23.63
N ALA A 210 -10.27 13.81 -23.47
CA ALA A 210 -10.43 12.93 -22.33
C ALA A 210 -9.38 11.81 -22.27
N ILE A 211 -8.95 11.28 -23.41
CA ILE A 211 -7.85 10.30 -23.50
C ILE A 211 -6.53 10.97 -23.11
N ALA A 212 -6.25 12.18 -23.60
CA ALA A 212 -5.04 12.93 -23.26
C ALA A 212 -4.94 13.16 -21.75
N LYS A 213 -6.02 13.65 -21.13
CA LYS A 213 -6.10 13.83 -19.67
C LYS A 213 -5.87 12.52 -18.90
N THR A 214 -6.49 11.43 -19.34
CA THR A 214 -6.32 10.11 -18.69
C THR A 214 -4.87 9.61 -18.79
N ARG A 215 -4.15 9.92 -19.88
CA ARG A 215 -2.72 9.60 -20.02
C ARG A 215 -1.84 10.44 -19.09
N GLU A 216 -2.14 11.73 -18.92
CA GLU A 216 -1.42 12.58 -17.98
C GLU A 216 -1.57 12.08 -16.54
N GLU A 217 -2.80 11.71 -16.14
CA GLU A 217 -3.09 11.10 -14.85
C GLU A 217 -2.30 9.80 -14.64
N MET A 218 -2.28 8.93 -15.67
CA MET A 218 -1.49 7.69 -15.65
C MET A 218 0.01 7.96 -15.48
N ASN A 219 0.56 8.91 -16.22
CA ASN A 219 1.98 9.26 -16.15
C ASN A 219 2.35 9.86 -14.79
N ALA A 220 1.50 10.73 -14.23
CA ALA A 220 1.69 11.28 -12.89
C ALA A 220 1.63 10.18 -11.80
N ALA A 221 0.73 9.21 -11.93
CA ALA A 221 0.65 8.06 -11.04
C ALA A 221 1.89 7.15 -11.15
N LYS A 222 2.33 6.83 -12.37
CA LYS A 222 3.58 6.08 -12.63
C LYS A 222 4.79 6.81 -12.04
N ALA A 223 4.91 8.12 -12.22
CA ALA A 223 6.01 8.92 -11.66
C ALA A 223 6.01 8.94 -10.12
N LYS A 224 4.85 9.05 -9.47
CA LYS A 224 4.72 8.95 -8.01
C LYS A 224 5.13 7.56 -7.51
N ALA A 225 4.73 6.49 -8.20
CA ALA A 225 5.11 5.13 -7.86
C ALA A 225 6.61 4.88 -8.02
N VAL A 226 7.25 5.43 -9.07
CA VAL A 226 8.71 5.39 -9.26
C VAL A 226 9.43 6.12 -8.13
N LYS A 227 8.97 7.32 -7.74
CA LYS A 227 9.54 8.07 -6.61
C LYS A 227 9.37 7.34 -5.28
N ALA A 228 8.25 6.65 -5.07
CA ALA A 228 8.01 5.84 -3.88
C ALA A 228 8.93 4.60 -3.83
N ALA A 229 9.18 3.95 -4.98
CA ALA A 229 10.06 2.79 -5.08
C ALA A 229 11.56 3.14 -4.91
N LYS A 230 11.97 4.36 -5.26
CA LYS A 230 13.36 4.84 -5.04
C LYS A 230 13.67 5.18 -3.59
N LYS A 231 12.67 5.31 -2.71
CA LYS A 231 12.94 5.48 -1.27
C LYS A 231 13.39 4.13 -0.71
N PRO A 232 14.48 4.05 0.07
CA PRO A 232 14.89 2.81 0.71
C PRO A 232 13.71 2.28 1.51
N ARG A 233 13.27 1.07 1.17
CA ARG A 233 12.15 0.39 1.82
C ARG A 233 12.65 0.03 3.22
N ILE A 234 12.33 0.88 4.18
CA ILE A 234 12.72 0.69 5.59
C ILE A 234 12.18 -0.68 5.99
N LYS A 235 13.08 -1.64 6.23
CA LYS A 235 12.71 -3.03 6.53
C LYS A 235 11.76 -3.01 7.73
N ALA A 236 10.53 -3.50 7.54
CA ALA A 236 9.59 -3.68 8.63
C ALA A 236 10.24 -4.62 9.65
N THR A 237 10.58 -4.07 10.82
CA THR A 237 11.20 -4.83 11.89
C THR A 237 10.18 -5.79 12.49
N LYS A 238 10.65 -6.94 13.00
CA LYS A 238 9.80 -7.96 13.63
C LYS A 238 8.88 -7.28 14.65
N ALA A 239 7.57 -7.53 14.55
CA ALA A 239 6.59 -6.95 15.46
C ALA A 239 6.69 -7.65 16.81
N MET A 240 7.19 -6.93 17.82
CA MET A 240 7.24 -7.40 19.18
C MET A 240 5.88 -7.25 19.86
N TRP A 241 5.55 -8.17 20.76
CA TRP A 241 4.23 -8.17 21.43
C TRP A 241 3.96 -6.88 22.22
N PHE A 242 5.00 -6.25 22.78
CA PHE A 242 4.90 -5.01 23.54
C PHE A 242 4.61 -3.78 22.65
N GLU A 243 4.82 -3.88 21.33
CA GLU A 243 4.45 -2.83 20.38
C GLU A 243 2.94 -2.66 20.22
N ALA A 244 2.13 -3.54 20.82
CA ALA A 244 0.70 -3.34 21.00
C ALA A 244 0.37 -2.20 21.99
N TYR A 245 1.32 -1.81 22.84
CA TYR A 245 1.18 -0.77 23.87
C TYR A 245 2.19 0.38 23.64
N ARG A 246 2.07 1.48 24.38
CA ARG A 246 3.21 2.39 24.55
C ARG A 246 4.25 1.63 25.37
N TRP A 247 5.52 1.70 24.99
CA TRP A 247 6.56 0.92 25.65
C TRP A 247 7.86 1.70 25.71
N THR A 248 8.65 1.42 26.73
CA THR A 248 10.05 1.83 26.86
C THR A 248 10.78 0.81 27.72
N PHE A 249 12.10 0.73 27.59
CA PHE A 249 12.93 0.08 28.60
C PHE A 249 13.48 1.15 29.54
N SER A 250 13.52 0.88 30.83
CA SER A 250 14.20 1.74 31.80
C SER A 250 15.70 1.78 31.53
N ALA A 251 16.41 2.73 32.16
CA ALA A 251 17.87 2.75 32.15
C ALA A 251 18.46 1.43 32.67
N ASP A 252 17.79 0.83 33.67
CA ASP A 252 18.15 -0.47 34.26
C ASP A 252 17.69 -1.69 33.43
N GLY A 253 16.97 -1.46 32.33
CA GLY A 253 16.54 -2.49 31.38
C GLY A 253 15.27 -3.27 31.73
N LEU A 254 14.44 -2.73 32.62
CA LEU A 254 13.10 -3.25 32.87
C LEU A 254 12.11 -2.70 31.84
N LEU A 255 11.17 -3.54 31.41
CA LEU A 255 10.15 -3.15 30.45
C LEU A 255 9.02 -2.36 31.13
N ILE A 256 8.77 -1.15 30.66
CA ILE A 256 7.68 -0.28 31.08
C ILE A 256 6.66 -0.22 29.94
N LEU A 257 5.39 -0.47 30.25
CA LEU A 257 4.28 -0.51 29.29
C LEU A 257 3.19 0.45 29.72
N GLY A 258 2.59 1.18 28.79
CA GLY A 258 1.40 2.01 29.03
C GLY A 258 0.35 1.80 27.97
N GLY A 259 -0.93 1.78 28.33
CA GLY A 259 -1.99 1.70 27.34
C GLY A 259 -2.05 2.97 26.46
N ARG A 260 -2.56 2.81 25.24
CA ARG A 260 -2.73 3.88 24.26
C ARG A 260 -4.10 4.54 24.34
N ASP A 261 -5.09 3.78 24.80
CA ASP A 261 -6.48 4.13 24.93
C ASP A 261 -7.12 3.34 26.10
N ALA A 262 -8.39 3.62 26.38
CA ALA A 262 -9.14 2.95 27.45
C ALA A 262 -9.17 1.42 27.30
N ARG A 263 -9.25 0.90 26.06
CA ARG A 263 -9.33 -0.55 25.78
C ARG A 263 -7.99 -1.23 26.04
N THR A 264 -6.90 -0.63 25.59
CA THR A 264 -5.55 -1.14 25.77
C THR A 264 -5.07 -0.99 27.22
N ASN A 265 -5.50 0.05 27.96
CA ASN A 265 -5.32 0.13 29.42
C ASN A 265 -5.94 -1.09 30.12
N ASP A 266 -7.21 -1.38 29.80
CA ASP A 266 -7.94 -2.54 30.34
C ASP A 266 -7.24 -3.86 30.02
N GLN A 267 -6.80 -4.03 28.77
CA GLN A 267 -6.09 -5.22 28.33
C GLN A 267 -4.73 -5.36 29.01
N LEU A 268 -3.98 -4.26 29.14
CA LEU A 268 -2.66 -4.23 29.73
C LEU A 268 -2.70 -4.67 31.19
N VAL A 269 -3.57 -4.04 31.99
CA VAL A 269 -3.71 -4.37 33.41
C VAL A 269 -4.21 -5.80 33.60
N LYS A 270 -5.24 -6.23 32.85
CA LYS A 270 -5.79 -7.59 33.03
C LYS A 270 -4.85 -8.71 32.60
N LYS A 271 -4.06 -8.52 31.54
CA LYS A 271 -3.21 -9.60 30.98
C LYS A 271 -1.77 -9.57 31.47
N HIS A 272 -1.25 -8.38 31.80
CA HIS A 272 0.19 -8.19 31.99
C HIS A 272 0.60 -7.66 33.36
N LEU A 273 -0.33 -7.14 34.19
CA LEU A 273 -0.07 -6.83 35.60
C LEU A 273 -0.23 -8.11 36.43
N LYS A 274 0.89 -8.71 36.83
CA LYS A 274 0.97 -9.93 37.64
C LYS A 274 1.64 -9.63 38.98
N GLU A 275 1.61 -10.61 39.87
CA GLU A 275 2.41 -10.59 41.09
C GLU A 275 3.90 -10.38 40.75
N GLY A 276 4.57 -9.51 41.49
CA GLY A 276 5.95 -9.09 41.22
C GLY A 276 6.10 -7.89 40.26
N ASP A 277 5.04 -7.46 39.58
CA ASP A 277 5.07 -6.22 38.81
C ASP A 277 4.76 -4.98 39.68
N ARG A 278 4.83 -3.80 39.08
CA ARG A 278 4.38 -2.54 39.70
C ARG A 278 3.46 -1.79 38.75
N TYR A 279 2.50 -1.08 39.32
CA TYR A 279 1.59 -0.21 38.57
C TYR A 279 1.93 1.25 38.84
N ALA A 280 2.03 2.06 37.80
CA ALA A 280 2.25 3.50 37.87
C ALA A 280 1.16 4.27 37.14
N HIS A 281 0.82 5.45 37.65
CA HIS A 281 -0.16 6.35 37.07
C HIS A 281 0.15 7.79 37.47
N ALA A 282 -0.10 8.74 36.58
CA ALA A 282 0.04 10.16 36.92
C ALA A 282 -1.19 10.65 37.70
N ASP A 283 -1.02 11.59 38.62
CA ASP A 283 -2.12 12.15 39.40
C ASP A 283 -2.88 13.23 38.60
N ILE A 284 -3.25 12.86 37.37
CA ILE A 284 -3.98 13.70 36.43
C ILE A 284 -4.81 12.82 35.48
N HIS A 285 -5.93 13.38 35.03
CA HIS A 285 -6.82 12.70 34.10
C HIS A 285 -6.15 12.36 32.77
N GLY A 286 -6.55 11.23 32.18
CA GLY A 286 -6.08 10.81 30.86
C GLY A 286 -4.64 10.29 30.85
N ALA A 287 -4.05 10.02 32.01
CA ALA A 287 -2.80 9.29 32.09
C ALA A 287 -3.00 7.82 31.68
N PRO A 288 -2.00 7.19 31.03
CA PRO A 288 -2.06 5.77 30.73
C PRO A 288 -1.88 4.94 32.00
N SER A 289 -2.60 3.82 32.07
CA SER A 289 -2.28 2.76 33.02
C SER A 289 -0.91 2.19 32.67
N THR A 290 0.08 2.36 33.56
CA THR A 290 1.47 1.98 33.29
C THR A 290 1.86 0.78 34.14
N VAL A 291 2.47 -0.24 33.53
CA VAL A 291 2.92 -1.47 34.18
C VAL A 291 4.42 -1.60 34.00
N ILE A 292 5.14 -1.80 35.11
CA ILE A 292 6.57 -2.12 35.14
C ILE A 292 6.72 -3.62 35.34
N LYS A 293 7.28 -4.31 34.34
CA LYS A 293 7.53 -5.75 34.41
C LYS A 293 8.67 -6.06 35.36
N ASP A 294 8.47 -7.03 36.25
CA ASP A 294 9.42 -7.38 37.34
C ASP A 294 9.71 -6.19 38.28
N GLY A 295 8.72 -5.30 38.43
CA GLY A 295 8.84 -4.06 39.19
C GLY A 295 9.15 -4.22 40.68
N ALA A 296 8.95 -5.40 41.27
CA ALA A 296 9.34 -5.68 42.65
C ALA A 296 10.87 -5.65 42.86
N ARG A 297 11.64 -5.93 41.80
CA ARG A 297 13.11 -5.83 41.78
C ARG A 297 13.60 -4.50 41.17
N ALA A 298 12.68 -3.60 40.79
CA ALA A 298 13.05 -2.33 40.18
C ALA A 298 13.69 -1.39 41.21
N PRO A 299 14.83 -0.77 40.87
CA PRO A 299 15.36 0.34 41.65
C PRO A 299 14.43 1.57 41.58
N GLU A 300 14.61 2.50 42.52
CA GLU A 300 13.81 3.74 42.57
C GLU A 300 13.93 4.57 41.29
N THR A 301 15.07 4.49 40.59
CA THR A 301 15.30 5.09 39.26
C THR A 301 14.28 4.61 38.24
N THR A 302 14.10 3.30 38.10
CA THR A 302 13.11 2.70 37.19
C THR A 302 11.68 3.07 37.60
N LEU A 303 11.37 3.12 38.89
CA LEU A 303 10.03 3.52 39.37
C LEU A 303 9.74 4.99 39.06
N ARG A 304 10.74 5.86 39.20
CA ARG A 304 10.66 7.27 38.80
C ARG A 304 10.46 7.41 37.30
N GLU A 305 11.25 6.69 36.49
CA GLU A 305 11.13 6.66 35.03
C GLU A 305 9.72 6.22 34.59
N ALA A 306 9.15 5.20 35.23
CA ALA A 306 7.79 4.77 34.92
C ALA A 306 6.72 5.83 35.25
N CYS A 307 6.94 6.59 36.32
CA CYS A 307 6.08 7.72 36.69
C CYS A 307 6.22 8.89 35.70
N GLU A 308 7.43 9.23 35.27
CA GLU A 308 7.69 10.22 34.22
C GLU A 308 7.06 9.81 32.89
N PHE A 309 7.17 8.54 32.52
CA PHE A 309 6.52 7.96 31.35
C PHE A 309 5.00 8.12 31.40
N ALA A 310 4.37 7.76 32.53
CA ALA A 310 2.93 7.93 32.71
C ALA A 310 2.51 9.41 32.60
N LEU A 311 3.32 10.32 33.17
CA LEU A 311 3.04 11.75 33.13
C LEU A 311 3.16 12.34 31.71
N ALA A 312 4.21 11.98 30.97
CA ALA A 312 4.47 12.48 29.61
C ALA A 312 3.37 12.11 28.60
N TYR A 313 2.70 10.97 28.79
CA TYR A 313 1.61 10.53 27.93
C TYR A 313 0.21 10.91 28.44
N SER A 314 0.14 11.67 29.54
CA SER A 314 -1.11 12.13 30.13
C SER A 314 -1.60 13.46 29.56
N LYS A 315 -2.73 13.98 30.07
CA LYS A 315 -3.18 15.33 29.74
C LYS A 315 -2.24 16.44 30.23
N ALA A 316 -1.31 16.15 31.13
CA ALA A 316 -0.30 17.13 31.57
C ALA A 316 0.48 17.69 30.38
N TRP A 317 0.77 16.83 29.38
CA TRP A 317 1.42 17.24 28.15
C TRP A 317 0.56 18.21 27.34
N SER A 318 -0.67 17.82 27.04
CA SER A 318 -1.59 18.67 26.26
C SER A 318 -1.96 19.97 26.97
N ALA A 319 -1.89 20.00 28.30
CA ALA A 319 -2.13 21.18 29.12
C ALA A 319 -0.90 22.11 29.21
N GLY A 320 0.26 21.69 28.71
CA GLY A 320 1.48 22.51 28.75
C GLY A 320 2.13 22.62 30.12
N LEU A 321 1.88 21.67 31.03
CA LEU A 321 2.48 21.68 32.37
C LEU A 321 3.99 21.40 32.28
N ALA A 322 4.79 22.09 33.09
CA ALA A 322 6.24 21.89 33.13
C ALA A 322 6.64 20.71 34.04
N SER A 323 5.89 20.52 35.14
CA SER A 323 6.06 19.42 36.09
C SER A 323 4.71 18.89 36.54
N GLY A 324 4.70 17.70 37.14
CA GLY A 324 3.51 17.09 37.71
C GLY A 324 3.84 16.03 38.76
N SER A 325 2.79 15.46 39.32
CA SER A 325 2.90 14.37 40.30
C SER A 325 2.41 13.06 39.69
N ALA A 326 3.05 11.97 40.08
CA ALA A 326 2.63 10.62 39.75
C ALA A 326 2.89 9.70 40.92
N TYR A 327 2.33 8.50 40.88
CA TYR A 327 2.52 7.52 41.94
C TYR A 327 2.64 6.12 41.37
N TRP A 328 3.24 5.24 42.17
CA TRP A 328 3.24 3.81 41.92
C TRP A 328 2.66 3.04 43.12
N VAL A 329 2.08 1.88 42.82
CA VAL A 329 1.44 0.97 43.78
C VAL A 329 1.70 -0.49 43.42
N LEU A 330 1.38 -1.37 44.37
CA LEU A 330 1.43 -2.82 44.18
C LEU A 330 0.26 -3.29 43.30
N PRO A 331 0.40 -4.43 42.59
CA PRO A 331 -0.67 -5.01 41.77
C PRO A 331 -1.97 -5.24 42.53
N GLU A 332 -1.92 -5.66 43.79
CA GLU A 332 -3.09 -6.00 44.60
C GLU A 332 -3.93 -4.77 44.98
N GLN A 333 -3.32 -3.58 44.87
CA GLN A 333 -3.97 -2.30 45.15
C GLN A 333 -4.81 -1.78 43.98
N VAL A 334 -4.68 -2.39 42.79
CA VAL A 334 -5.37 -1.96 41.56
C VAL A 334 -6.67 -2.75 41.39
N SER A 335 -7.81 -2.09 41.61
CA SER A 335 -9.13 -2.72 41.49
C SER A 335 -9.97 -2.09 40.38
N LYS A 336 -10.81 -2.91 39.74
CA LYS A 336 -11.83 -2.44 38.79
C LYS A 336 -13.21 -2.25 39.45
N GLN A 337 -13.34 -2.59 40.73
CA GLN A 337 -14.58 -2.39 41.47
C GLN A 337 -14.64 -0.96 42.01
N ALA A 338 -15.60 -0.19 41.53
CA ALA A 338 -15.95 1.11 42.08
C ALA A 338 -16.50 0.98 43.53
N GLU A 339 -16.53 2.08 44.26
CA GLU A 339 -17.31 2.16 45.50
C GLU A 339 -18.81 2.08 45.19
N SER A 340 -19.61 1.65 46.18
CA SER A 340 -21.03 1.37 45.98
C SER A 340 -21.78 2.63 45.49
N GLY A 341 -22.29 2.57 44.25
CA GLY A 341 -23.06 3.66 43.63
C GLY A 341 -22.33 4.44 42.53
N GLU A 342 -21.02 4.26 42.34
CA GLU A 342 -20.27 4.94 41.28
C GLU A 342 -20.00 4.05 40.05
N PHE A 343 -20.07 4.63 38.85
CA PHE A 343 -19.73 3.93 37.61
C PHE A 343 -18.28 4.24 37.20
N LEU A 344 -17.43 3.21 37.15
CA LEU A 344 -16.05 3.36 36.69
C LEU A 344 -15.99 3.27 35.15
N PRO A 345 -15.49 4.31 34.45
CA PRO A 345 -15.37 4.27 33.00
C PRO A 345 -14.35 3.20 32.57
N ARG A 346 -14.48 2.72 31.32
CA ARG A 346 -13.52 1.76 30.74
C ARG A 346 -12.10 2.34 30.78
N GLY A 347 -11.12 1.52 31.16
CA GLY A 347 -9.71 1.91 31.26
C GLY A 347 -9.33 2.69 32.53
N ALA A 348 -10.27 2.93 33.44
CA ALA A 348 -9.99 3.49 34.77
C ALA A 348 -9.93 2.38 35.84
N PHE A 349 -9.13 2.62 36.88
CA PHE A 349 -8.92 1.70 37.99
C PHE A 349 -8.92 2.45 39.32
N VAL A 350 -9.54 1.86 40.33
CA VAL A 350 -9.54 2.35 41.71
C VAL A 350 -8.30 1.83 42.41
N ILE A 351 -7.54 2.75 43.02
CA ILE A 351 -6.32 2.43 43.75
C ILE A 351 -6.61 2.44 45.25
N ARG A 352 -6.49 1.28 45.90
CA ARG A 352 -6.76 1.09 47.33
C ARG A 352 -5.47 1.00 48.14
N GLY A 353 -5.44 1.62 49.32
CA GLY A 353 -4.26 1.62 50.20
C GLY A 353 -3.23 2.69 49.89
N LYS A 354 -1.99 2.49 50.38
CA LYS A 354 -0.91 3.49 50.30
C LYS A 354 -0.42 3.70 48.86
N ARG A 355 -0.36 4.96 48.43
CA ARG A 355 0.25 5.37 47.16
C ARG A 355 1.64 5.92 47.43
N ASN A 356 2.61 5.52 46.61
CA ASN A 356 3.97 6.04 46.70
C ASN A 356 4.11 7.18 45.69
N TYR A 357 3.91 8.41 46.17
CA TYR A 357 3.93 9.60 45.33
C TYR A 357 5.36 10.07 45.03
N LEU A 358 5.54 10.53 43.80
CA LEU A 358 6.69 11.26 43.32
C LEU A 358 6.19 12.60 42.79
N HIS A 359 6.68 13.67 43.41
CA HIS A 359 6.33 15.04 43.06
C HIS A 359 7.42 15.67 42.18
N ASP A 360 7.09 16.79 41.55
CA ASP A 360 8.02 17.59 40.74
C ASP A 360 8.70 16.81 39.60
N LEU A 361 7.98 15.86 39.00
CA LEU A 361 8.45 15.13 37.84
C LEU A 361 8.34 16.01 36.60
N PRO A 362 9.42 16.14 35.80
CA PRO A 362 9.39 16.98 34.60
C PRO A 362 8.51 16.34 33.52
N VAL A 363 7.69 17.16 32.86
CA VAL A 363 6.89 16.72 31.70
C VAL A 363 7.76 16.82 30.46
N ARG A 364 8.61 15.80 30.24
CA ARG A 364 9.47 15.67 29.06
C ARG A 364 9.49 14.23 28.59
N LEU A 365 9.77 14.03 27.31
CA LEU A 365 9.86 12.72 26.69
C LEU A 365 11.01 12.72 25.68
N ALA A 366 11.86 11.71 25.70
CA ALA A 366 12.84 11.48 24.66
C ALA A 366 12.32 10.51 23.60
N ILE A 367 12.69 10.74 22.35
CA ILE A 367 12.47 9.82 21.23
C ILE A 367 13.81 9.53 20.57
N GLY A 368 14.19 8.26 20.49
CA GLY A 368 15.45 7.85 19.90
C GLY A 368 15.38 6.51 19.21
N GLU A 369 16.36 6.24 18.35
CA GLU A 369 16.55 4.91 17.77
C GLU A 369 17.28 4.00 18.76
N VAL A 370 16.77 2.79 18.94
CA VAL A 370 17.35 1.76 19.81
C VAL A 370 17.43 0.44 19.06
N GLU A 371 18.34 -0.43 19.47
CA GLU A 371 18.43 -1.79 18.97
C GLU A 371 17.87 -2.76 20.02
N ILE A 372 16.87 -3.55 19.63
CA ILE A 372 16.23 -4.54 20.50
C ILE A 372 16.21 -5.88 19.77
N GLU A 373 16.81 -6.90 20.37
CA GLU A 373 16.93 -8.25 19.77
C GLU A 373 17.49 -8.23 18.33
N GLY A 374 18.47 -7.37 18.04
CA GLY A 374 19.07 -7.22 16.71
C GLY A 374 18.24 -6.43 15.71
N HIS A 375 17.14 -5.80 16.14
CA HIS A 375 16.25 -5.00 15.30
C HIS A 375 16.26 -3.53 15.71
N ARG A 376 16.46 -2.63 14.73
CA ARG A 376 16.33 -1.17 14.92
C ARG A 376 14.86 -0.80 15.18
N LYS A 377 14.59 -0.09 16.28
CA LYS A 377 13.26 0.36 16.69
C LYS A 377 13.32 1.81 17.16
N VAL A 378 12.17 2.48 17.14
CA VAL A 378 12.00 3.79 17.76
C VAL A 378 11.42 3.61 19.15
N MET A 379 12.07 4.17 20.16
CA MET A 379 11.62 4.16 21.54
C MET A 379 11.26 5.56 22.00
N GLY A 380 10.09 5.71 22.63
CA GLY A 380 9.62 6.97 23.22
C GLY A 380 9.42 6.79 24.72
N GLY A 381 10.25 7.45 25.53
CA GLY A 381 10.25 7.25 26.98
C GLY A 381 10.95 8.37 27.77
N PRO A 382 11.20 8.16 29.06
CA PRO A 382 11.96 9.09 29.90
C PRO A 382 13.34 9.38 29.32
N VAL A 383 13.87 10.57 29.59
CA VAL A 383 15.14 11.03 28.98
C VAL A 383 16.31 10.13 29.37
N ALA A 384 16.39 9.73 30.65
CA ALA A 384 17.44 8.83 31.14
C ALA A 384 17.38 7.45 30.47
N ALA A 385 16.19 6.85 30.41
CA ALA A 385 15.92 5.58 29.74
C ALA A 385 16.35 5.55 28.26
N VAL A 386 16.00 6.59 27.49
CA VAL A 386 16.35 6.67 26.06
C VAL A 386 17.84 6.98 25.90
N GLY A 387 18.40 7.90 26.69
CA GLY A 387 19.82 8.26 26.64
C GLY A 387 20.76 7.10 26.99
N ALA A 388 20.33 6.18 27.85
CA ALA A 388 21.11 4.98 28.18
C ALA A 388 21.23 3.98 27.01
N ARG A 389 20.31 4.02 26.04
CA ARG A 389 20.18 3.02 24.96
C ARG A 389 20.37 3.58 23.56
N SER A 390 20.38 4.90 23.42
CA SER A 390 20.46 5.58 22.13
C SER A 390 21.50 6.67 22.14
N LYS A 391 22.34 6.69 21.09
CA LYS A 391 23.23 7.83 20.80
C LYS A 391 22.54 8.91 19.96
N ARG A 392 21.37 8.58 19.39
CA ARG A 392 20.63 9.41 18.43
C ARG A 392 19.21 9.58 18.94
N TYR A 393 18.98 10.62 19.73
CA TYR A 393 17.68 10.91 20.32
C TYR A 393 17.40 12.41 20.39
N VAL A 394 16.13 12.75 20.50
CA VAL A 394 15.64 14.12 20.71
C VAL A 394 14.82 14.18 21.98
N VAL A 395 14.95 15.26 22.74
CA VAL A 395 14.15 15.51 23.94
C VAL A 395 13.03 16.48 23.58
N LEU A 396 11.81 16.06 23.85
CA LEU A 396 10.59 16.82 23.62
C LEU A 396 10.04 17.35 24.94
N ALA A 397 9.39 18.51 24.86
CA ALA A 397 8.55 19.07 25.90
C ALA A 397 7.23 19.58 25.30
N PRO A 398 6.20 19.85 26.12
CA PRO A 398 5.00 20.53 25.67
C PRO A 398 5.33 21.87 25.01
N GLY A 399 4.71 22.17 23.87
CA GLY A 399 5.08 23.33 23.07
C GLY A 399 4.00 23.78 22.09
N LYS A 400 4.41 24.48 21.02
CA LYS A 400 3.51 25.06 20.01
C LYS A 400 3.58 24.36 18.64
N GLU A 401 4.55 23.47 18.44
CA GLU A 401 4.76 22.82 17.16
C GLU A 401 3.77 21.69 16.91
N ASP A 402 3.39 21.52 15.63
CA ASP A 402 2.50 20.47 15.22
C ASP A 402 3.19 19.10 15.30
N ARG A 403 2.46 18.14 15.89
CA ARG A 403 2.96 16.78 16.10
C ARG A 403 3.25 16.07 14.78
N GLU A 404 2.41 16.25 13.77
CA GLU A 404 2.54 15.56 12.49
C GLU A 404 3.71 16.11 11.67
N GLU A 405 3.93 17.42 11.71
CA GLU A 405 5.08 18.07 11.08
C GLU A 405 6.41 17.65 11.73
N LEU A 406 6.48 17.60 13.06
CA LEU A 406 7.66 17.07 13.76
C LEU A 406 7.85 15.57 13.48
N ALA A 407 6.78 14.78 13.46
CA ALA A 407 6.86 13.36 13.14
C ALA A 407 7.45 13.11 11.74
N LYS A 408 7.09 13.92 10.74
CA LYS A 408 7.66 13.86 9.37
C LYS A 408 9.16 14.13 9.35
N ARG A 409 9.62 15.15 10.09
CA ARG A 409 11.06 15.48 10.17
C ARG A 409 11.86 14.41 10.90
N LEU A 410 11.34 13.90 12.02
CA LEU A 410 11.97 12.80 12.76
C LEU A 410 11.99 11.51 11.93
N ALA A 411 10.89 11.18 11.23
CA ALA A 411 10.82 10.02 10.34
C ALA A 411 11.88 10.07 9.23
N ALA A 412 12.10 11.24 8.65
CA ALA A 412 13.15 11.45 7.66
C ALA A 412 14.56 11.32 8.26
N SER A 413 14.77 11.83 9.48
CA SER A 413 16.09 11.80 10.12
C SER A 413 16.48 10.43 10.69
N PHE A 414 15.51 9.67 11.19
CA PHE A 414 15.71 8.31 11.69
C PHE A 414 15.58 7.25 10.59
N GLU A 415 15.17 7.64 9.38
CA GLU A 415 14.88 6.73 8.27
C GLU A 415 13.87 5.64 8.67
N VAL A 416 12.77 6.04 9.31
CA VAL A 416 11.71 5.16 9.82
C VAL A 416 10.33 5.61 9.32
N PRO A 417 9.32 4.73 9.24
CA PRO A 417 7.97 5.12 8.90
C PRO A 417 7.42 6.18 9.88
N ILE A 418 6.66 7.15 9.37
CA ILE A 418 6.05 8.22 10.19
C ILE A 418 5.17 7.63 11.31
N GLU A 419 4.54 6.48 11.06
CA GLU A 419 3.71 5.79 12.04
C GLU A 419 4.50 5.34 13.27
N GLU A 420 5.75 4.90 13.13
CA GLU A 420 6.58 4.46 14.25
C GLU A 420 6.91 5.63 15.18
N ILE A 421 7.32 6.77 14.60
CA ILE A 421 7.54 8.01 15.35
C ILE A 421 6.25 8.45 16.03
N THR A 422 5.14 8.48 15.29
CA THR A 422 3.85 8.95 15.79
C THR A 422 3.39 8.12 16.98
N ARG A 423 3.62 6.80 16.97
CA ARG A 423 3.30 5.89 18.09
C ARG A 423 4.15 6.16 19.34
N ALA A 424 5.40 6.57 19.16
CA ALA A 424 6.31 6.96 20.25
C ALA A 424 6.11 8.39 20.76
N MET A 425 5.31 9.22 20.08
CA MET A 425 5.08 10.61 20.47
C MET A 425 3.95 10.78 21.50
N PRO A 426 4.05 11.81 22.36
CA PRO A 426 3.00 12.18 23.30
C PRO A 426 1.83 12.86 22.58
N PRO A 427 0.63 12.89 23.21
CA PRO A 427 -0.53 13.55 22.63
C PRO A 427 -0.41 15.09 22.74
N GLY A 428 -0.69 15.80 21.64
CA GLY A 428 -0.74 17.26 21.62
C GLY A 428 0.45 17.91 20.92
N LYS A 429 0.58 19.23 21.11
CA LYS A 429 1.66 20.04 20.53
C LYS A 429 2.97 19.78 21.27
N VAL A 430 4.07 19.92 20.55
CA VAL A 430 5.41 19.54 21.02
C VAL A 430 6.41 20.66 20.78
N GLN A 431 7.57 20.56 21.39
CA GLN A 431 8.74 21.38 21.09
C GLN A 431 9.98 20.53 21.35
N VAL A 432 10.96 20.63 20.44
CA VAL A 432 12.28 20.03 20.65
C VAL A 432 13.08 20.93 21.57
N VAL A 433 13.55 20.37 22.69
CA VAL A 433 14.36 21.07 23.70
C VAL A 433 15.84 20.73 23.53
N GLU A 434 16.14 19.47 23.23
CA GLU A 434 17.51 19.00 23.04
C GLU A 434 17.60 18.02 21.87
N GLN A 435 18.76 17.99 21.21
CA GLN A 435 19.07 17.07 20.11
C GLN A 435 20.43 16.45 20.38
N HIS A 436 20.51 15.12 20.34
CA HIS A 436 21.72 14.37 20.60
C HIS A 436 21.94 13.41 19.43
N GLY A 437 22.97 13.65 18.60
CA GLY A 437 23.30 12.80 17.45
C GLY A 437 22.29 12.82 16.29
N VAL A 438 21.35 13.78 16.28
CA VAL A 438 20.29 13.93 15.27
C VAL A 438 20.30 15.36 14.76
N GLU A 439 20.47 15.55 13.45
CA GLU A 439 20.29 16.86 12.81
C GLU A 439 18.89 16.97 12.23
N LEU A 440 18.00 17.67 12.95
CA LEU A 440 16.68 17.99 12.42
C LEU A 440 16.80 19.14 11.43
N LYS A 441 16.47 18.91 10.15
CA LYS A 441 16.36 19.99 9.16
C LYS A 441 15.39 21.07 9.66
N ALA A 442 15.83 22.33 9.62
CA ALA A 442 15.04 23.49 10.01
C ALA A 442 13.75 23.59 9.19
N ARG A 443 12.74 24.28 9.73
CA ARG A 443 11.48 24.54 9.03
C ARG A 443 11.74 25.22 7.68
N GLY A 444 11.45 24.50 6.60
CA GLY A 444 11.39 25.05 5.24
C GLY A 444 12.75 25.30 4.56
N THR A 445 13.21 24.29 3.82
CA THR A 445 13.90 24.46 2.53
C THR A 445 13.27 23.52 1.53
#